data_AF-A0A527IE49-F1
#
_entry.id   AF-A0A527IE49-F1
#
_cell.length_a   1.000
_cell.length_b   1.000
_cell.length_c   1.000
_cell.angle_alpha   90.00
_cell.angle_beta   90.00
_cell.angle_gamma   90.00
#
_symmetry.space_group_name_H-M   'P 1'
#
loop_
_entity.id
_entity.type
_entity.pdbx_description
1 polymer ?
#
loop_
_entity_poly.entity_id
_entity_poly.type
_entity_poly.pdbx_seq_one_letter_code
_entity_poly.pdbx_strand_id
1 'polypeptide(L)' 'MNSKVQSLKAFLASADRIALVEVAGTKGSTQREKG' A
#
# COMPACT_ATOMS: atom_id res chain seq x y z
N MET A 1 -19.70 -2.71 2.08
CA MET A 1 -18.79 -1.64 2.54
C MET A 1 -17.51 -2.25 3.10
N ASN A 2 -16.61 -2.79 2.25
CA ASN A 2 -15.28 -3.31 2.66
C ASN A 2 -14.42 -3.86 1.48
N SER A 3 -14.84 -3.76 0.21
CA SER A 3 -14.25 -4.54 -0.89
C SER A 3 -12.75 -4.28 -1.09
N LYS A 4 -12.28 -3.04 -0.88
CA LYS A 4 -10.85 -2.70 -0.94
C LYS A 4 -10.04 -3.31 0.20
N VAL A 5 -10.58 -3.34 1.41
CA VAL A 5 -9.92 -3.92 2.58
C VAL A 5 -9.90 -5.45 2.49
N GLN A 6 -10.98 -6.06 1.99
CA GLN A 6 -11.00 -7.50 1.72
C GLN A 6 -10.05 -7.90 0.59
N SER A 7 -9.96 -7.10 -0.46
CA SER A 7 -8.98 -7.29 -1.53
C SER A 7 -7.54 -7.20 -1.03
N LEU A 8 -7.22 -6.18 -0.21
CA LEU A 8 -5.90 -6.06 0.42
C LEU A 8 -5.60 -7.25 1.32
N LYS A 9 -6.57 -7.69 2.14
CA LYS A 9 -6.40 -8.85 3.02
C LYS A 9 -6.12 -10.14 2.23
N ALA A 10 -6.84 -10.35 1.13
CA ALA A 10 -6.63 -11.50 0.26
C ALA A 10 -5.23 -11.47 -0.38
N PHE A 11 -4.80 -10.30 -0.85
CA PHE A 11 -3.47 -10.11 -1.43
C PHE A 11 -2.35 -10.43 -0.42
N LEU A 12 -2.42 -9.85 0.79
CA LEU A 12 -1.45 -10.10 1.86
C LEU A 12 -1.42 -11.58 2.29
N ALA A 13 -2.58 -12.26 2.30
CA ALA A 13 -2.67 -13.67 2.65
C ALA A 13 -2.12 -14.61 1.56
N SER A 14 -2.10 -14.17 0.29
CA SER A 14 -1.59 -14.96 -0.84
C SER A 14 -0.08 -14.82 -1.07
N ALA A 15 0.57 -13.85 -0.45
CA ALA A 15 1.97 -13.53 -0.72
C ALA A 15 2.89 -14.19 0.31
N ASP A 16 3.87 -14.98 -0.17
CA ASP A 16 4.87 -15.65 0.67
C ASP A 16 5.81 -14.65 1.35
N ARG A 17 6.17 -13.56 0.64
CA ARG A 17 6.94 -12.44 1.20
C ARG A 17 6.45 -11.13 0.63
N ILE A 18 6.39 -10.12 1.49
CA ILE A 18 5.98 -8.76 1.14
C ILE A 18 6.89 -7.75 1.84
N ALA A 19 7.06 -6.59 1.21
CA ALA A 19 7.66 -5.43 1.83
C ALA A 19 6.66 -4.28 1.74
N LEU A 20 6.29 -3.71 2.88
CA LEU A 20 5.54 -2.48 2.94
C LEU A 20 6.53 -1.33 2.92
N VAL A 21 6.34 -0.40 1.99
CA VAL A 21 7.20 0.77 1.83
C VAL A 21 6.34 2.01 1.99
N GLU A 22 6.71 2.83 2.97
CA GLU A 22 6.10 4.13 3.22
C GLU A 22 6.84 5.21 2.44
N VAL A 23 6.11 6.16 1.86
CA VAL A 23 6.75 7.34 1.26
C VAL A 23 7.13 8.30 2.39
N ALA A 24 8.41 8.33 2.78
CA ALA A 24 8.88 9.11 3.93
C ALA A 24 8.78 10.64 3.76
N GLY A 25 8.76 11.12 2.51
CA GLY A 25 8.64 12.53 2.18
C GLY A 25 8.52 12.73 0.67
N THR A 26 7.98 13.88 0.28
CA THR A 26 7.78 14.24 -1.13
C THR A 26 8.47 15.56 -1.41
N LYS A 27 9.02 15.72 -2.62
CA LYS A 27 9.57 16.98 -3.11
C LYS A 27 9.04 17.22 -4.51
N GLY A 28 8.39 18.37 -4.72
CA GLY A 28 7.65 18.64 -5.97
C GLY A 28 6.36 17.80 -6.05
N SER A 29 5.80 17.65 -7.26
CA SER A 29 4.59 16.86 -7.49
C SER A 29 4.94 15.38 -7.70
N THR A 30 4.83 14.58 -6.64
CA THR A 30 4.93 13.12 -6.73
C THR A 30 3.55 12.51 -6.91
N GLN A 31 3.48 11.37 -7.61
CA GLN A 31 2.23 10.65 -7.87
C GLN A 31 1.57 10.10 -6.58
N ARG A 32 2.36 9.92 -5.52
CA ARG A 32 1.92 9.49 -4.20
C ARG A 32 2.30 10.56 -3.18
N GLU A 33 1.39 10.82 -2.26
CA GLU A 33 1.66 11.67 -1.11
C GLU A 33 2.50 10.91 -0.06
N LYS A 34 3.01 11.64 0.93
CA LYS A 34 3.72 11.05 2.07
C LYS A 34 2.79 10.08 2.82
N GLY A 35 3.32 8.93 3.22
CA GLY A 35 2.62 7.86 3.96
C GLY A 35 2.55 6.53 3.22
#